data_AF-A0AAE1BPG5-F1
#
_entry.id   AF-A0AAE1BPG5-F1
#
_cell.length_a   1.000
_cell.length_b   1.000
_cell.length_c   1.000
_cell.angle_alpha   90.00
_cell.angle_beta   90.00
_cell.angle_gamma   90.00
#
_symmetry.space_group_name_H-M   'P 1'
#
loop_
_entity.id
_entity.type
_entity.pdbx_description
1 polymer ?
#
loop_
_entity_poly.entity_id
_entity_poly.type
_entity_poly.pdbx_seq_one_letter_code
_entity_poly.pdbx_strand_id
1 'polypeptide(L)'
;MKVLNEQRHLSCKEIHPHNMDMCEEQIEKQEKVLRTIENQAPIYNELVRRGQKLKSNPNAPSFLEREIKKLEETWKDTAEKAQERIALLNSTFKDWDVYEQQRQAVYTPIEGLEEQYKTYKRIYDPKKGSDWLERKKKKAEDFKKNGLEIYTLIKKCFATIVALAGEDKREFMEKEINEIDERMVITEKVDTMLVELTEFNQRLHKFVEKMAEMRAWMMPATEKLNFITKSVDLSPEDRVKEIFDLQGQLNERMPMMDPLDADCHALFDVPVNLALEPHANLELPRVSRIGSEKEANYSPYVQWRRSDLCLSLLNVKSWTIVPELFDDQNIFCSLKR
;
A
#
# COMPACT_ATOMS: atom_id res chain seq x y z
N MET A 1 37.71 42.20 24.34
CA MET A 1 38.26 40.85 24.03
C MET A 1 37.87 39.79 25.05
N LYS A 2 38.19 39.92 26.36
CA LYS A 2 37.86 38.89 27.36
C LYS A 2 36.38 38.48 27.37
N VAL A 3 35.47 39.47 27.41
CA VAL A 3 34.02 39.23 27.38
C VAL A 3 33.59 38.49 26.11
N LEU A 4 34.06 38.91 24.94
CA LEU A 4 33.73 38.25 23.66
C LEU A 4 34.20 36.80 23.63
N ASN A 5 35.44 36.53 24.07
CA ASN A 5 35.96 35.17 24.14
C ASN A 5 35.15 34.28 25.09
N GLU A 6 34.67 34.83 26.20
CA GLU A 6 33.79 34.13 27.14
C GLU A 6 32.42 33.82 26.51
N GLN A 7 31.78 34.80 25.86
CA GLN A 7 30.50 34.59 25.16
C GLN A 7 30.62 33.57 24.01
N ARG A 8 31.75 33.59 23.30
CA ARG A 8 32.08 32.59 22.28
C ARG A 8 32.21 31.21 22.89
N HIS A 9 32.94 31.07 24.00
CA HIS A 9 33.09 29.79 24.69
C HIS A 9 31.73 29.22 25.14
N LEU A 10 30.87 30.06 25.74
CA LEU A 10 29.52 29.67 26.12
C LEU A 10 28.69 29.24 24.91
N SER A 11 28.85 29.92 23.77
CA SER A 11 28.14 29.61 22.52
C SER A 11 28.66 28.34 21.82
N CYS A 12 29.87 27.88 22.11
CA CYS A 12 30.42 26.64 21.53
C CYS A 12 30.41 25.46 22.49
N LYS A 13 30.02 25.66 23.75
CA LYS A 13 30.04 24.61 24.78
C LYS A 13 29.03 23.51 24.44
N GLU A 14 29.50 22.27 24.38
CA GLU A 14 28.64 21.10 24.19
C GLU A 14 27.58 20.99 25.29
N ILE A 15 26.38 20.57 24.89
CA ILE A 15 25.20 20.44 25.74
C ILE A 15 24.44 19.18 25.33
N HIS A 16 23.69 18.62 26.27
CA HIS A 16 22.90 17.41 26.08
C HIS A 16 21.50 17.60 26.69
N PRO A 17 20.62 18.42 26.08
CA PRO A 17 19.26 18.56 26.54
C PRO A 17 18.46 17.30 26.22
N HIS A 18 17.95 16.62 27.25
CA HIS A 18 17.23 15.35 27.09
C HIS A 18 15.71 15.48 26.96
N ASN A 19 15.17 16.70 27.11
CA ASN A 19 13.75 17.01 26.98
C ASN A 19 13.53 18.48 26.61
N MET A 20 12.27 18.85 26.38
CA MET A 20 11.86 20.19 25.97
C MET A 20 12.21 21.27 27.01
N ASP A 21 11.98 21.00 28.30
CA ASP A 21 12.29 21.94 29.39
C ASP A 21 13.79 22.26 29.47
N MET A 22 14.65 21.25 29.26
CA MET A 22 16.10 21.44 29.20
C MET A 22 16.51 22.25 27.96
N CYS A 23 15.83 22.07 26.82
CA CYS A 23 16.05 22.91 25.64
C CYS A 23 15.66 24.38 25.93
N GLU A 24 14.53 24.61 26.58
CA GLU A 24 14.06 25.96 26.96
C GLU A 24 15.07 26.65 27.91
N GLU A 25 15.56 25.94 28.92
CA GLU A 25 16.58 26.48 29.83
C GLU A 25 17.87 26.89 29.08
N GLN A 26 18.28 26.10 28.07
CA GLN A 26 19.43 26.45 27.22
C GLN A 26 19.15 27.63 26.30
N ILE A 27 17.92 27.77 25.79
CA ILE A 27 17.48 28.94 25.03
C ILE A 27 17.62 30.20 25.89
N GLU A 28 17.07 30.20 27.11
CA GLU A 28 17.17 31.35 28.02
C GLU A 28 18.63 31.73 28.34
N LYS A 29 19.50 30.73 28.56
CA LYS A 29 20.93 30.95 28.77
C LYS A 29 21.57 31.59 27.54
N GLN A 30 21.24 31.10 26.34
CA GLN A 30 21.80 31.62 25.10
C GLN A 30 21.28 33.03 24.78
N GLU A 31 20.04 33.36 25.11
CA GLU A 31 19.52 34.73 25.01
C GLU A 31 20.27 35.71 25.92
N LYS A 32 20.71 35.27 27.11
CA LYS A 32 21.56 36.09 27.99
C LYS A 32 22.93 36.34 27.37
N VAL A 33 23.49 35.36 26.66
CA VAL A 33 24.74 35.52 25.89
C VAL A 33 24.54 36.57 24.79
N LEU A 34 23.46 36.45 24.00
CA LEU A 34 23.15 37.41 22.93
C LEU A 34 22.98 38.84 23.47
N ARG A 35 22.20 39.02 24.53
CA ARG A 35 22.05 40.32 25.21
C ARG A 35 23.39 40.88 25.68
N THR A 36 24.29 40.03 26.17
CA THR A 36 25.64 40.45 26.58
C THR A 36 26.47 40.91 25.38
N ILE A 37 26.39 40.20 24.24
CA ILE A 37 27.05 40.60 22.99
C ILE A 37 26.50 41.94 22.50
N GLU A 38 25.18 42.11 22.45
CA GLU A 38 24.51 43.37 22.07
C GLU A 38 24.98 44.54 22.93
N ASN A 39 25.05 44.36 24.25
CA ASN A 39 25.55 45.37 25.19
C ASN A 39 27.03 45.74 24.95
N GLN A 40 27.83 44.86 24.34
CA GLN A 40 29.22 45.15 23.96
C GLN A 40 29.35 45.87 22.60
N ALA A 41 28.30 45.91 21.78
CA ALA A 41 28.35 46.50 20.43
C ALA A 41 28.77 47.98 20.42
N PRO A 42 28.28 48.86 21.31
CA PRO A 42 28.72 50.25 21.35
C PRO A 42 30.22 50.39 21.66
N ILE A 43 30.73 49.55 22.56
CA ILE A 43 32.14 49.54 22.96
C ILE A 43 33.01 49.06 21.80
N TYR A 44 32.61 47.98 21.14
CA TYR A 44 33.27 47.47 19.94
C TYR A 44 33.35 48.52 18.84
N ASN A 45 32.21 49.13 18.48
CA ASN A 45 32.13 50.14 17.42
C ASN A 45 33.04 51.34 17.71
N GLU A 46 33.09 51.81 18.96
CA GLU A 46 33.96 52.91 19.36
C GLU A 46 35.46 52.53 19.31
N LEU A 47 35.81 51.32 19.74
CA LEU A 47 37.19 50.82 19.68
C LEU A 47 37.69 50.68 18.24
N VAL A 48 36.87 50.13 17.34
CA VAL A 48 37.19 50.02 15.91
C VAL A 48 37.33 51.41 15.30
N ARG A 49 36.39 52.33 15.55
CA ARG A 49 36.44 53.72 15.05
C ARG A 49 37.71 54.44 15.48
N ARG A 50 38.09 54.34 16.76
CA ARG A 50 39.34 54.93 17.28
C ARG A 50 40.57 54.27 16.70
N GLY A 51 40.57 52.94 16.60
CA GLY A 51 41.67 52.18 16.00
C GLY A 51 41.92 52.58 14.55
N GLN A 52 40.87 52.67 13.74
CA GLN A 52 40.97 53.10 12.34
C GLN A 52 41.49 54.54 12.23
N LYS A 53 41.01 55.46 13.08
CA LYS A 53 41.52 56.83 13.13
C LYS A 53 43.02 56.89 13.46
N LEU A 54 43.47 56.06 14.41
CA LEU A 54 44.89 55.98 14.80
C LEU A 54 45.74 55.35 13.70
N LYS A 55 45.21 54.34 12.99
CA LYS A 55 45.88 53.67 11.86
C LYS A 55 46.18 54.63 10.71
N SER A 56 45.35 55.66 10.50
CA SER A 56 45.56 56.67 9.45
C SER A 56 46.74 57.63 9.71
N ASN A 57 47.37 57.59 10.89
CA ASN A 57 48.55 58.41 11.15
C ASN A 57 49.83 57.80 10.52
N PRO A 58 50.71 58.62 9.92
CA PRO A 58 51.97 58.14 9.32
C PRO A 58 52.90 57.39 10.30
N ASN A 59 52.81 57.72 11.59
CA ASN A 59 53.61 57.12 12.66
C ASN A 59 52.86 56.01 13.41
N ALA A 60 51.79 55.46 12.85
CA ALA A 60 51.02 54.40 13.50
C ALA A 60 51.87 53.13 13.69
N PRO A 61 51.86 52.52 14.89
CA PRO A 61 52.54 51.26 15.12
C PRO A 61 51.98 50.14 14.24
N SER A 62 52.85 49.31 13.66
CA SER A 62 52.45 48.22 12.75
C SER A 62 51.56 47.14 13.41
N PHE A 63 51.64 46.97 14.73
CA PHE A 63 50.79 46.01 15.44
C PHE A 63 49.32 46.43 15.49
N LEU A 64 49.02 47.74 15.33
CA LEU A 64 47.67 48.27 15.48
C LEU A 64 46.69 47.67 14.46
N GLU A 65 47.14 47.52 13.21
CA GLU A 65 46.36 46.88 12.15
C GLU A 65 45.99 45.43 12.50
N ARG A 66 46.96 44.68 13.02
CA ARG A 66 46.74 43.29 13.45
C ARG A 66 45.73 43.20 14.58
N GLU A 67 45.80 44.10 15.57
CA GLU A 67 44.86 44.08 16.71
C GLU A 67 43.44 44.52 16.33
N ILE A 68 43.28 45.48 15.41
CA ILE A 68 41.97 45.86 14.86
C ILE A 68 41.35 44.67 14.13
N LYS A 69 42.11 44.04 13.22
CA LYS A 69 41.63 42.87 12.47
C LYS A 69 41.23 41.73 13.41
N LYS A 70 42.04 41.44 14.44
CA LYS A 70 41.74 40.42 15.44
C LYS A 70 40.45 40.74 16.22
N LEU A 71 40.21 42.01 16.56
CA LEU A 71 38.99 42.44 17.23
C LEU A 71 37.76 42.25 16.33
N GLU A 72 37.84 42.65 15.05
CA GLU A 72 36.79 42.48 14.06
C GLU A 72 36.45 40.99 13.83
N GLU A 73 37.47 40.16 13.63
CA GLU A 73 37.30 38.70 13.47
C GLU A 73 36.69 38.06 14.71
N THR A 74 37.16 38.41 15.90
CA THR A 74 36.63 37.85 17.15
C THR A 74 35.19 38.28 17.39
N TRP A 75 34.86 39.55 17.10
CA TRP A 75 33.49 40.06 17.20
C TRP A 75 32.55 39.29 16.26
N LYS A 76 32.94 39.18 14.98
CA LYS A 76 32.17 38.48 13.95
C LYS A 76 31.96 37.00 14.32
N ASP A 77 33.02 36.28 14.61
CA ASP A 77 32.95 34.84 14.95
C ASP A 77 32.11 34.60 16.22
N THR A 78 32.24 35.47 17.24
CA THR A 78 31.41 35.36 18.46
C THR A 78 29.94 35.58 18.17
N ALA A 79 29.59 36.59 17.38
CA ALA A 79 28.21 36.88 17.01
C ALA A 79 27.60 35.77 16.14
N GLU A 80 28.33 35.29 15.14
CA GLU A 80 27.91 34.18 14.26
C GLU A 80 27.65 32.91 15.08
N LYS A 81 28.59 32.49 15.93
CA LYS A 81 28.42 31.29 16.78
C LYS A 81 27.25 31.42 17.75
N ALA A 82 27.05 32.60 18.32
CA ALA A 82 25.93 32.83 19.22
C ALA A 82 24.57 32.74 18.49
N GLN A 83 24.51 33.25 17.26
CA GLN A 83 23.31 33.21 16.42
C GLN A 83 23.01 31.81 15.87
N GLU A 84 24.05 31.08 15.44
CA GLU A 84 23.93 29.68 15.02
C GLU A 84 23.36 28.81 16.14
N ARG A 85 23.86 29.00 17.37
CA ARG A 85 23.40 28.25 18.54
C ARG A 85 21.95 28.51 18.90
N ILE A 86 21.52 29.77 18.96
CA ILE A 86 20.13 30.07 19.30
C ILE A 86 19.16 29.54 18.23
N ALA A 87 19.57 29.56 16.96
CA ALA A 87 18.78 28.99 15.87
C ALA A 87 18.66 27.46 16.00
N LEU A 88 19.77 26.77 16.30
CA LEU A 88 19.79 25.33 16.55
C LEU A 88 18.90 24.94 17.74
N LEU A 89 19.01 25.67 18.86
CA LEU A 89 18.22 25.41 20.07
C LEU A 89 16.72 25.60 19.81
N ASN A 90 16.32 26.69 19.15
CA ASN A 90 14.92 26.92 18.80
C ASN A 90 14.38 25.89 17.82
N SER A 91 15.19 25.45 16.85
CA SER A 91 14.78 24.38 15.92
C SER A 91 14.58 23.06 16.68
N THR A 92 15.52 22.71 17.57
CA THR A 92 15.45 21.47 18.35
C THR A 92 14.28 21.48 19.32
N PHE A 93 13.98 22.61 19.94
CA PHE A 93 12.81 22.77 20.80
C PHE A 93 11.49 22.53 20.04
N LYS A 94 11.37 23.10 18.84
CA LYS A 94 10.20 22.85 17.97
C LYS A 94 10.12 21.40 17.52
N ASP A 95 11.26 20.80 17.19
CA ASP A 95 11.32 19.40 16.78
C ASP A 95 10.90 18.45 17.92
N TRP A 96 11.17 18.79 19.20
CA TRP A 96 10.66 18.03 20.34
C TRP A 96 9.13 18.02 20.41
N ASP A 97 8.49 19.20 20.27
CA ASP A 97 7.03 19.33 20.29
C ASP A 97 6.39 18.55 19.12
N VAL A 98 6.96 18.71 17.91
CA VAL A 98 6.50 17.98 16.72
C VAL A 98 6.71 16.48 16.91
N TYR A 99 7.85 16.03 17.41
CA TYR A 99 8.13 14.61 17.62
C TYR A 99 7.09 13.96 18.53
N GLU A 100 6.78 14.56 19.68
CA GLU A 100 5.82 13.98 20.63
C GLU A 100 4.40 13.89 20.03
N GLN A 101 3.94 14.95 19.36
CA GLN A 101 2.63 14.99 18.72
C GLN A 101 2.53 13.94 17.60
N GLN A 102 3.54 13.89 16.72
CA GLN A 102 3.52 13.02 15.55
C GLN A 102 3.70 11.55 15.91
N ARG A 103 4.51 11.24 16.92
CA ARG A 103 4.69 9.88 17.45
C ARG A 103 3.37 9.25 17.90
N GLN A 104 2.44 10.04 18.44
CA GLN A 104 1.11 9.56 18.77
C GLN A 104 0.18 9.53 17.54
N ALA A 105 0.26 10.56 16.70
CA ALA A 105 -0.59 10.69 15.51
C ALA A 105 -0.39 9.56 14.49
N VAL A 106 0.83 9.00 14.38
CA VAL A 106 1.16 7.92 13.43
C VAL A 106 0.33 6.65 13.63
N TYR A 107 -0.16 6.40 14.84
CA TYR A 107 -0.96 5.21 15.12
C TYR A 107 -2.34 5.27 14.46
N THR A 108 -2.91 6.46 14.25
CA THR A 108 -4.23 6.62 13.62
C THR A 108 -4.30 6.03 12.20
N PRO A 109 -3.40 6.38 11.24
CA PRO A 109 -3.40 5.76 9.92
C PRO A 109 -3.03 4.27 9.96
N ILE A 110 -2.19 3.83 10.88
CA ILE A 110 -1.82 2.41 11.05
C ILE A 110 -3.04 1.58 11.47
N GLU A 111 -3.75 2.00 12.52
CA GLU A 111 -4.99 1.35 12.97
C GLU A 111 -6.08 1.40 11.89
N GLY A 112 -6.13 2.50 11.12
CA GLY A 112 -6.98 2.62 9.95
C GLY A 112 -6.71 1.53 8.89
N LEU A 113 -5.43 1.22 8.64
CA LEU A 113 -5.02 0.13 7.75
C LEU A 113 -5.38 -1.24 8.34
N GLU A 114 -5.13 -1.48 9.62
CA GLU A 114 -5.49 -2.73 10.29
C GLU A 114 -7.00 -3.00 10.22
N GLU A 115 -7.83 -1.98 10.44
CA GLU A 115 -9.28 -2.12 10.35
C GLU A 115 -9.74 -2.32 8.91
N GLN A 116 -9.11 -1.66 7.93
CA GLN A 116 -9.38 -1.99 6.52
C GLN A 116 -9.04 -3.44 6.22
N TYR A 117 -7.88 -3.91 6.67
CA TYR A 117 -7.37 -5.25 6.41
C TYR A 117 -8.33 -6.34 6.89
N LYS A 118 -8.90 -6.20 8.09
CA LYS A 118 -9.91 -7.13 8.63
C LYS A 118 -11.16 -7.27 7.77
N THR A 119 -11.49 -6.26 6.98
CA THR A 119 -12.69 -6.29 6.11
C THR A 119 -12.43 -6.89 4.72
N TYR A 120 -11.19 -7.26 4.41
CA TYR A 120 -10.82 -7.80 3.11
C TYR A 120 -11.39 -9.20 2.92
N LYS A 121 -12.00 -9.40 1.75
CA LYS A 121 -12.66 -10.66 1.39
C LYS A 121 -12.78 -10.78 -0.12
N ARG A 122 -12.89 -12.01 -0.60
CA ARG A 122 -13.22 -12.31 -2.00
C ARG A 122 -14.68 -11.96 -2.28
N ILE A 123 -14.93 -11.25 -3.38
CA ILE A 123 -16.28 -10.92 -3.86
C ILE A 123 -16.48 -11.60 -5.21
N TYR A 124 -17.48 -12.48 -5.27
CA TYR A 124 -17.74 -13.36 -6.41
C TYR A 124 -18.65 -12.75 -7.49
N ASP A 125 -19.11 -11.51 -7.30
CA ASP A 125 -19.75 -10.72 -8.34
C ASP A 125 -18.66 -9.84 -9.01
N PRO A 126 -18.38 -10.00 -10.32
CA PRO A 126 -17.24 -9.33 -10.95
C PRO A 126 -17.32 -7.80 -10.87
N LYS A 127 -18.50 -7.23 -11.16
CA LYS A 127 -18.72 -5.78 -11.17
C LYS A 127 -18.65 -5.21 -9.75
N LYS A 128 -19.39 -5.79 -8.80
CA LYS A 128 -19.35 -5.35 -7.39
C LYS A 128 -17.97 -5.55 -6.78
N GLY A 129 -17.25 -6.60 -7.19
CA GLY A 129 -15.90 -6.90 -6.77
C GLY A 129 -14.91 -5.83 -7.22
N SER A 130 -14.97 -5.40 -8.48
CA SER A 130 -14.12 -4.30 -8.99
C SER A 130 -14.40 -2.99 -8.27
N ASP A 131 -15.68 -2.61 -8.14
CA ASP A 131 -16.06 -1.37 -7.45
C ASP A 131 -15.63 -1.37 -5.97
N TRP A 132 -15.76 -2.51 -5.29
CA TRP A 132 -15.33 -2.67 -3.90
C TRP A 132 -13.81 -2.62 -3.77
N LEU A 133 -13.07 -3.32 -4.63
CA LEU A 133 -11.62 -3.38 -4.59
C LEU A 133 -11.01 -2.01 -4.86
N GLU A 134 -11.57 -1.25 -5.80
CA GLU A 134 -11.12 0.12 -6.10
C GLU A 134 -11.27 1.04 -4.88
N ARG A 135 -12.42 0.98 -4.20
CA ARG A 135 -12.62 1.74 -2.95
C ARG A 135 -11.62 1.34 -1.86
N LYS A 136 -11.28 0.04 -1.76
CA LYS A 136 -10.30 -0.45 -0.78
C LYS A 136 -8.89 0.01 -1.10
N LYS A 137 -8.48 -0.05 -2.37
CA LYS A 137 -7.17 0.43 -2.84
C LYS A 137 -6.98 1.91 -2.54
N LYS A 138 -7.95 2.75 -2.94
CA LYS A 138 -7.89 4.19 -2.68
C LYS A 138 -7.77 4.51 -1.19
N LYS A 139 -8.60 3.88 -0.35
CA LYS A 139 -8.56 4.12 1.10
C LYS A 139 -7.26 3.64 1.75
N ALA A 140 -6.70 2.53 1.28
CA ALA A 140 -5.40 2.05 1.74
C ALA A 140 -4.28 3.01 1.33
N GLU A 141 -4.30 3.53 0.11
CA GLU A 141 -3.34 4.52 -0.38
C GLU A 141 -3.38 5.81 0.46
N ASP A 142 -4.57 6.32 0.77
CA ASP A 142 -4.75 7.50 1.62
C ASP A 142 -4.10 7.32 3.01
N PHE A 143 -4.35 6.18 3.68
CA PHE A 143 -3.74 5.89 4.97
C PHE A 143 -2.23 5.68 4.88
N LYS A 144 -1.75 4.97 3.86
CA LYS A 144 -0.31 4.73 3.65
C LYS A 144 0.43 6.04 3.44
N LYS A 145 -0.11 6.93 2.60
CA LYS A 145 0.48 8.23 2.32
C LYS A 145 0.55 9.07 3.60
N ASN A 146 -0.56 9.18 4.32
CA ASN A 146 -0.61 9.92 5.59
C ASN A 146 0.37 9.35 6.63
N GLY A 147 0.39 8.02 6.81
CA GLY A 147 1.31 7.34 7.71
C GLY A 147 2.78 7.60 7.36
N LEU A 148 3.14 7.54 6.07
CA LEU A 148 4.50 7.79 5.59
C LEU A 148 4.94 9.25 5.78
N GLU A 149 4.04 10.21 5.54
CA GLU A 149 4.30 11.64 5.75
C GLU A 149 4.60 11.94 7.23
N ILE A 150 3.76 11.42 8.14
CA ILE A 150 3.95 11.54 9.59
C ILE A 150 5.27 10.88 10.02
N TYR A 151 5.50 9.65 9.57
CA TYR A 151 6.70 8.89 9.91
C TYR A 151 8.01 9.56 9.43
N THR A 152 7.99 10.13 8.23
CA THR A 152 9.13 10.89 7.69
C THR A 152 9.42 12.12 8.56
N LEU A 153 8.39 12.80 9.06
CA LEU A 153 8.53 13.93 9.95
C LEU A 153 9.10 13.50 11.32
N ILE A 154 8.63 12.39 11.88
CA ILE A 154 9.20 11.80 13.11
C ILE A 154 10.71 11.55 12.96
N LYS A 155 11.13 10.90 11.87
CA LYS A 155 12.54 10.62 11.60
C LYS A 155 13.38 11.88 11.46
N LYS A 156 12.83 12.92 10.80
CA LYS A 156 13.51 14.21 10.68
C LYS A 156 13.71 14.87 12.05
N CYS A 157 12.65 14.96 12.87
CA CYS A 157 12.74 15.55 14.20
C CYS A 157 13.69 14.75 15.11
N PHE A 158 13.64 13.41 15.05
CA PHE A 158 14.57 12.52 15.74
C PHE A 158 16.03 12.84 15.40
N ALA A 159 16.36 13.01 14.11
CA ALA A 159 17.73 13.33 13.70
C ALA A 159 18.22 14.67 14.26
N THR A 160 17.38 15.72 14.26
CA THR A 160 17.73 17.01 14.88
C THR A 160 17.93 16.89 16.38
N ILE A 161 17.00 16.22 17.07
CA ILE A 161 17.03 16.05 18.52
C ILE A 161 18.29 15.29 18.96
N VAL A 162 18.56 14.16 18.32
CA VAL A 162 19.69 13.29 18.67
C VAL A 162 21.04 13.98 18.42
N ALA A 163 21.13 14.84 17.40
CA ALA A 163 22.34 15.62 17.15
C ALA A 163 22.70 16.56 18.31
N LEU A 164 21.73 16.94 19.16
CA LEU A 164 21.95 17.80 20.32
C LEU A 164 21.88 17.04 21.66
N ALA A 165 20.98 16.06 21.80
CA ALA A 165 20.74 15.36 23.06
C ALA A 165 21.82 14.33 23.43
N GLY A 166 22.66 13.92 22.48
CA GLY A 166 23.72 12.92 22.70
C GLY A 166 23.23 11.46 22.65
N GLU A 167 24.15 10.52 22.89
CA GLU A 167 23.91 9.08 22.74
C GLU A 167 22.95 8.50 23.80
N ASP A 168 22.98 9.02 25.03
CA ASP A 168 22.17 8.48 26.14
C ASP A 168 20.66 8.57 25.87
N LYS A 169 20.21 9.63 25.19
CA LYS A 169 18.79 9.80 24.82
C LYS A 169 18.45 9.08 23.51
N ARG A 170 19.43 8.84 22.64
CA ARG A 170 19.24 8.18 21.35
C ARG A 170 18.65 6.79 21.52
N GLU A 171 19.22 5.95 22.40
CA GLU A 171 18.78 4.56 22.57
C GLU A 171 17.28 4.47 22.94
N PHE A 172 16.80 5.39 23.78
CA PHE A 172 15.39 5.44 24.18
C PHE A 172 14.48 5.79 23.00
N MET A 173 14.83 6.83 22.25
CA MET A 173 14.03 7.27 21.09
C MET A 173 14.09 6.27 19.93
N GLU A 174 15.20 5.54 19.76
CA GLU A 174 15.32 4.47 18.77
C GLU A 174 14.34 3.33 19.07
N LYS A 175 14.14 2.96 20.33
CA LYS A 175 13.13 1.95 20.73
C LYS A 175 11.73 2.39 20.31
N GLU A 176 11.39 3.66 20.53
CA GLU A 176 10.08 4.21 20.16
C GLU A 176 9.87 4.24 18.63
N ILE A 177 10.92 4.52 17.86
CA ILE A 177 10.86 4.42 16.39
C ILE A 177 10.71 2.97 15.94
N ASN A 178 11.44 2.04 16.55
CA ASN A 178 11.35 0.61 16.24
C ASN A 178 9.95 0.06 16.51
N GLU A 179 9.29 0.48 17.60
CA GLU A 179 7.89 0.11 17.87
C GLU A 179 6.94 0.57 16.76
N ILE A 180 7.16 1.77 16.20
CA ILE A 180 6.39 2.27 15.05
C ILE A 180 6.68 1.41 13.80
N ASP A 181 7.95 1.05 13.57
CA ASP A 181 8.37 0.21 12.45
C ASP A 181 7.70 -1.16 12.47
N GLU A 182 7.68 -1.81 13.63
CA GLU A 182 7.03 -3.11 13.82
C GLU A 182 5.53 -3.06 13.49
N ARG A 183 4.84 -1.97 13.85
CA ARG A 183 3.42 -1.80 13.51
C ARG A 183 3.20 -1.43 12.05
N MET A 184 4.11 -0.68 11.43
CA MET A 184 4.01 -0.28 10.02
C MET A 184 4.06 -1.46 9.04
N VAL A 185 4.49 -2.65 9.48
CA VAL A 185 4.43 -3.92 8.71
C VAL A 185 3.03 -4.23 8.18
N ILE A 186 1.95 -3.69 8.79
CA ILE A 186 0.59 -3.81 8.24
C ILE A 186 0.49 -3.29 6.80
N THR A 187 1.31 -2.31 6.43
CA THR A 187 1.36 -1.74 5.08
C THR A 187 1.67 -2.81 4.02
N GLU A 188 2.67 -3.66 4.29
CA GLU A 188 3.09 -4.74 3.39
C GLU A 188 2.03 -5.85 3.30
N LYS A 189 1.38 -6.16 4.43
CA LYS A 189 0.28 -7.14 4.48
C LYS A 189 -0.91 -6.68 3.65
N VAL A 190 -1.26 -5.39 3.76
CA VAL A 190 -2.33 -4.77 2.97
C VAL A 190 -2.01 -4.82 1.48
N ASP A 191 -0.79 -4.45 1.07
CA ASP A 191 -0.37 -4.51 -0.34
C ASP A 191 -0.46 -5.92 -0.90
N THR A 192 0.08 -6.90 -0.18
CA THR A 192 0.05 -8.32 -0.57
C THR A 192 -1.39 -8.80 -0.79
N MET A 193 -2.29 -8.54 0.17
CA MET A 193 -3.68 -8.94 0.07
C MET A 193 -4.44 -8.21 -1.04
N LEU A 194 -4.15 -6.92 -1.29
CA LEU A 194 -4.76 -6.18 -2.40
C LEU A 194 -4.31 -6.71 -3.76
N VAL A 195 -3.07 -7.19 -3.89
CA VAL A 195 -2.58 -7.88 -5.10
C VAL A 195 -3.34 -9.19 -5.29
N GLU A 196 -3.42 -10.05 -4.26
CA GLU A 196 -4.17 -11.31 -4.32
C GLU A 196 -5.64 -11.10 -4.72
N LEU A 197 -6.30 -10.09 -4.15
CA LEU A 197 -7.69 -9.75 -4.47
C LEU A 197 -7.84 -9.20 -5.89
N THR A 198 -6.83 -8.50 -6.40
CA THR A 198 -6.80 -8.02 -7.80
C THR A 198 -6.71 -9.18 -8.77
N GLU A 199 -5.77 -10.09 -8.55
CA GLU A 199 -5.60 -11.28 -9.37
C GLU A 199 -6.85 -12.17 -9.34
N PHE A 200 -7.42 -12.37 -8.16
CA PHE A 200 -8.69 -13.08 -7.99
C PHE A 200 -9.82 -12.43 -8.80
N ASN A 201 -10.01 -11.10 -8.69
CA ASN A 201 -11.07 -10.40 -9.42
C ASN A 201 -10.86 -10.47 -10.94
N GLN A 202 -9.62 -10.34 -11.42
CA GLN A 202 -9.31 -10.49 -12.84
C GLN A 202 -9.60 -11.89 -13.36
N ARG A 203 -9.23 -12.93 -12.59
CA ARG A 203 -9.52 -14.32 -12.96
C ARG A 203 -11.02 -14.60 -12.99
N LEU A 204 -11.75 -14.09 -12.00
CA LEU A 204 -13.20 -14.21 -11.93
C LEU A 204 -13.88 -13.53 -13.13
N HIS A 205 -13.44 -12.33 -13.52
CA HIS A 205 -13.94 -11.64 -14.72
C HIS A 205 -13.76 -12.49 -15.97
N LYS A 206 -12.53 -12.99 -16.21
CA LYS A 206 -12.23 -13.86 -17.36
C LYS A 206 -13.08 -15.13 -17.36
N PHE A 207 -13.30 -15.73 -16.19
CA PHE A 207 -14.14 -16.93 -16.06
C PHE A 207 -15.59 -16.63 -16.42
N VAL A 208 -16.17 -15.56 -15.88
CA VAL A 208 -17.56 -15.17 -16.15
C VAL A 208 -17.76 -14.77 -17.62
N GLU A 209 -16.79 -14.08 -18.22
CA GLU A 209 -16.81 -13.72 -19.65
C GLU A 209 -16.83 -14.96 -20.55
N LYS A 210 -15.90 -15.90 -20.36
CA LYS A 210 -15.87 -17.17 -21.10
C LYS A 210 -17.14 -17.99 -20.92
N MET A 211 -17.70 -18.02 -19.70
CA MET A 211 -18.98 -18.70 -19.43
C MET A 211 -20.15 -18.03 -20.16
N ALA A 212 -20.16 -16.69 -20.24
CA ALA A 212 -21.15 -15.95 -21.00
C ALA A 212 -21.04 -16.20 -22.50
N GLU A 213 -19.83 -16.24 -23.06
CA GLU A 213 -19.57 -16.60 -24.46
C GLU A 213 -20.06 -18.02 -24.78
N MET A 214 -19.71 -19.00 -23.95
CA MET A 214 -20.16 -20.39 -24.12
C MET A 214 -21.69 -20.48 -24.10
N ARG A 215 -22.34 -19.77 -23.18
CA ARG A 215 -23.81 -19.71 -23.10
C ARG A 215 -24.43 -19.03 -24.32
N ALA A 216 -23.84 -17.94 -24.79
CA ALA A 216 -24.32 -17.20 -25.96
C ALA A 216 -24.30 -18.04 -27.24
N TRP A 217 -23.35 -18.97 -27.36
CA TRP A 217 -23.34 -19.97 -28.43
C TRP A 217 -24.32 -21.14 -28.17
N MET A 218 -24.30 -21.70 -26.96
CA MET A 218 -25.08 -22.90 -26.61
C MET A 218 -26.59 -22.69 -26.75
N MET A 219 -27.09 -21.50 -26.39
CA MET A 219 -28.53 -21.19 -26.44
C MET A 219 -29.09 -21.29 -27.88
N PRO A 220 -28.58 -20.53 -28.88
CA PRO A 220 -29.00 -20.70 -30.27
C PRO A 220 -28.71 -22.08 -30.86
N ALA A 221 -27.57 -22.71 -30.51
CA ALA A 221 -27.24 -24.06 -31.00
C ALA A 221 -28.29 -25.09 -30.54
N THR A 222 -28.75 -24.99 -29.30
CA THR A 222 -29.80 -25.84 -28.73
C THR A 222 -31.15 -25.59 -29.43
N GLU A 223 -31.50 -24.33 -29.69
CA GLU A 223 -32.72 -23.98 -30.44
C GLU A 223 -32.66 -24.51 -31.88
N LYS A 224 -31.53 -24.34 -32.55
CA LYS A 224 -31.30 -24.83 -33.92
C LYS A 224 -31.40 -26.34 -34.00
N LEU A 225 -30.79 -27.08 -33.07
CA LEU A 225 -30.94 -28.53 -33.01
C LEU A 225 -32.40 -28.96 -32.80
N ASN A 226 -33.09 -28.32 -31.85
CA ASN A 226 -34.51 -28.59 -31.61
C ASN A 226 -35.35 -28.36 -32.88
N PHE A 227 -35.03 -27.32 -33.64
CA PHE A 227 -35.66 -27.05 -34.93
C PHE A 227 -35.35 -28.15 -35.95
N ILE A 228 -34.09 -28.52 -36.15
CA ILE A 228 -33.67 -29.56 -37.12
C ILE A 228 -34.31 -30.92 -36.82
N THR A 229 -34.43 -31.28 -35.53
CA THR A 229 -34.96 -32.58 -35.09
C THR A 229 -36.48 -32.67 -35.12
N LYS A 230 -37.20 -31.55 -35.06
CA LYS A 230 -38.68 -31.53 -34.97
C LYS A 230 -39.38 -30.92 -36.18
N SER A 231 -38.70 -30.11 -36.99
CA SER A 231 -39.28 -29.53 -38.20
C SER A 231 -39.68 -30.64 -39.17
N VAL A 232 -40.69 -30.41 -40.01
CA VAL A 232 -41.03 -31.24 -41.17
C VAL A 232 -40.62 -30.55 -42.49
N ASP A 233 -40.16 -29.30 -42.39
CA ASP A 233 -39.89 -28.40 -43.52
C ASP A 233 -38.48 -28.57 -44.11
N LEU A 234 -37.60 -29.30 -43.40
CA LEU A 234 -36.24 -29.61 -43.85
C LEU A 234 -36.16 -30.98 -44.53
N SER A 235 -35.49 -31.02 -45.68
CA SER A 235 -35.14 -32.27 -46.36
C SER A 235 -34.19 -33.12 -45.50
N PRO A 236 -34.18 -34.45 -45.65
CA PRO A 236 -33.23 -35.31 -44.94
C PRO A 236 -31.77 -34.89 -45.15
N GLU A 237 -31.40 -34.51 -46.38
CA GLU A 237 -30.05 -34.07 -46.73
C GLU A 237 -29.67 -32.76 -46.02
N ASP A 238 -30.58 -31.79 -45.95
CA ASP A 238 -30.33 -30.52 -45.26
C ASP A 238 -30.18 -30.72 -43.75
N ARG A 239 -30.99 -31.60 -43.13
CA ARG A 239 -30.84 -31.91 -41.70
C ARG A 239 -29.47 -32.49 -41.38
N VAL A 240 -29.02 -33.43 -42.21
CA VAL A 240 -27.72 -34.09 -42.02
C VAL A 240 -26.60 -33.05 -42.09
N LYS A 241 -26.61 -32.17 -43.10
CA LYS A 241 -25.61 -31.10 -43.23
C LYS A 241 -25.59 -30.18 -42.01
N GLU A 242 -26.76 -29.69 -41.58
CA GLU A 242 -26.87 -28.77 -40.45
C GLU A 242 -26.46 -29.42 -39.10
N ILE A 243 -26.69 -30.74 -38.95
CA ILE A 243 -26.19 -31.51 -37.80
C ILE A 243 -24.67 -31.62 -37.83
N PHE A 244 -24.08 -31.95 -38.98
CA PHE A 244 -22.62 -32.03 -39.12
C PHE A 244 -21.94 -30.68 -38.82
N ASP A 245 -22.51 -29.57 -39.28
CA ASP A 245 -22.01 -28.23 -38.99
C ASP A 245 -22.09 -27.89 -37.49
N LEU A 246 -23.18 -28.27 -36.81
CA LEU A 246 -23.32 -28.12 -35.35
C LEU A 246 -22.33 -29.02 -34.59
N GLN A 247 -22.11 -30.25 -35.06
CA GLN A 247 -21.17 -31.19 -34.47
C GLN A 247 -19.73 -30.69 -34.60
N GLY A 248 -19.36 -30.10 -35.75
CA GLY A 248 -18.07 -29.43 -35.94
C GLY A 248 -17.86 -28.32 -34.91
N GLN A 249 -18.83 -27.41 -34.77
CA GLN A 249 -18.77 -26.31 -33.79
C GLN A 249 -18.69 -26.79 -32.33
N LEU A 250 -19.35 -27.90 -32.01
CA LEU A 250 -19.29 -28.53 -30.69
C LEU A 250 -17.89 -29.10 -30.42
N ASN A 251 -17.31 -29.81 -31.39
CA ASN A 251 -15.98 -30.40 -31.28
C ASN A 251 -14.88 -29.34 -31.11
N GLU A 252 -15.04 -28.15 -31.69
CA GLU A 252 -14.12 -27.02 -31.49
C GLU A 252 -14.18 -26.43 -30.07
N ARG A 253 -15.35 -26.47 -29.43
CA ARG A 253 -15.61 -25.85 -28.12
C ARG A 253 -15.40 -26.80 -26.96
N MET A 254 -15.56 -28.11 -27.16
CA MET A 254 -15.37 -29.13 -26.13
C MET A 254 -14.00 -29.02 -25.42
N PRO A 255 -12.86 -28.80 -26.11
CA PRO A 255 -11.56 -28.63 -25.44
C PRO A 255 -11.46 -27.38 -24.57
N MET A 256 -12.35 -26.40 -24.74
CA MET A 256 -12.39 -25.19 -23.91
C MET A 256 -13.05 -25.43 -22.55
N MET A 257 -13.72 -26.56 -22.35
CA MET A 257 -14.38 -26.92 -21.09
C MET A 257 -13.38 -27.31 -20.00
N ASP A 258 -12.33 -28.05 -20.34
CA ASP A 258 -11.31 -28.49 -19.38
C ASP A 258 -10.60 -27.31 -18.67
N PRO A 259 -10.10 -26.27 -19.37
CA PRO A 259 -9.52 -25.11 -18.69
C PRO A 259 -10.55 -24.29 -17.90
N LEU A 260 -11.82 -24.27 -18.32
CA LEU A 260 -12.90 -23.63 -17.58
C LEU A 260 -13.23 -24.36 -16.27
N ASP A 261 -13.23 -25.69 -16.30
CA ASP A 261 -13.43 -26.52 -15.11
C ASP A 261 -12.27 -26.33 -14.13
N ALA A 262 -11.02 -26.30 -14.62
CA ALA A 262 -9.85 -25.96 -13.81
C ALA A 262 -9.93 -24.55 -13.20
N ASP A 263 -10.40 -23.56 -13.96
CA ASP A 263 -10.62 -22.20 -13.46
C ASP A 263 -11.72 -22.16 -12.39
N CYS A 264 -12.81 -22.90 -12.58
CA CYS A 264 -13.87 -23.06 -11.59
C CYS A 264 -13.33 -23.66 -10.29
N HIS A 265 -12.64 -24.80 -10.38
CA HIS A 265 -12.02 -25.45 -9.22
C HIS A 265 -11.09 -24.50 -8.46
N ALA A 266 -10.21 -23.79 -9.14
CA ALA A 266 -9.26 -22.93 -8.45
C ALA A 266 -9.85 -21.58 -7.98
N LEU A 267 -11.03 -21.17 -8.45
CA LEU A 267 -11.78 -20.03 -7.90
C LEU A 267 -12.63 -20.41 -6.68
N PHE A 268 -13.21 -21.62 -6.67
CA PHE A 268 -14.26 -22.00 -5.71
C PHE A 268 -13.89 -23.14 -4.74
N ASP A 269 -12.93 -24.00 -5.07
CA ASP A 269 -12.54 -25.14 -4.23
C ASP A 269 -11.36 -24.83 -3.29
N VAL A 270 -10.82 -23.60 -3.33
CA VAL A 270 -9.87 -23.14 -2.33
C VAL A 270 -10.63 -22.98 -1.00
N PRO A 271 -10.32 -23.77 0.05
CA PRO A 271 -10.94 -23.55 1.34
C PRO A 271 -10.66 -22.11 1.77
N VAL A 272 -11.69 -21.41 2.24
CA VAL A 272 -11.56 -20.09 2.86
C VAL A 272 -10.78 -20.27 4.15
N ASN A 273 -9.45 -20.28 4.04
CA ASN A 273 -8.57 -20.18 5.19
C ASN A 273 -7.24 -19.54 4.75
N LEU A 274 -7.26 -18.22 4.61
CA LEU A 274 -6.07 -17.40 4.81
C LEU A 274 -6.36 -16.44 5.97
N ALA A 275 -5.85 -16.84 7.14
CA ALA A 275 -5.45 -15.99 8.27
C ALA A 275 -6.52 -15.25 9.09
N LEU A 276 -7.52 -15.96 9.61
CA LEU A 276 -8.19 -15.55 10.85
C LEU A 276 -8.44 -16.78 11.74
N GLU A 277 -7.64 -16.97 12.78
CA GLU A 277 -7.97 -17.87 13.91
C GLU A 277 -7.91 -17.08 15.23
N PRO A 278 -8.63 -17.50 16.29
CA PRO A 278 -9.96 -18.09 16.32
C PRO A 278 -10.86 -17.38 17.35
N HIS A 279 -12.08 -16.97 16.98
CA HIS A 279 -13.09 -16.58 17.97
C HIS A 279 -14.36 -17.43 17.83
N ALA A 280 -14.41 -18.41 18.73
CA ALA A 280 -15.57 -18.98 19.41
C ALA A 280 -16.75 -19.51 18.58
N ASN A 281 -16.85 -20.84 18.61
CA ASN A 281 -18.08 -21.64 18.69
C ASN A 281 -19.13 -21.44 17.60
N LEU A 282 -18.90 -22.10 16.47
CA LEU A 282 -19.95 -22.79 15.74
C LEU A 282 -19.38 -24.15 15.32
N GLU A 283 -19.92 -25.21 15.91
CA GLU A 283 -19.62 -26.59 15.51
C GLU A 283 -19.80 -26.73 13.99
N LEU A 284 -18.71 -27.06 13.29
CA LEU A 284 -18.78 -27.49 11.89
C LEU A 284 -19.23 -28.96 11.88
N PRO A 285 -20.42 -29.29 11.33
CA PRO A 285 -20.81 -30.67 11.17
C PRO A 285 -19.95 -31.30 10.07
N ARG A 286 -19.55 -32.55 10.31
CA ARG A 286 -18.86 -33.39 9.32
C ARG A 286 -19.58 -33.34 7.97
N VAL A 287 -18.77 -33.25 6.92
CA VAL A 287 -19.14 -33.19 5.51
C VAL A 287 -20.04 -34.36 5.13
N SER A 288 -21.34 -34.17 5.30
CA SER A 288 -22.37 -34.93 4.64
C SER A 288 -23.66 -34.15 4.79
N ARG A 289 -24.15 -33.60 3.67
CA ARG A 289 -25.51 -33.08 3.48
C ARG A 289 -25.78 -31.68 4.08
N ILE A 290 -25.17 -30.63 3.52
CA ILE A 290 -25.67 -29.24 3.64
C ILE A 290 -25.57 -28.58 2.26
N GLY A 291 -26.65 -28.69 1.48
CA GLY A 291 -26.78 -28.07 0.16
C GLY A 291 -28.16 -27.46 -0.04
N SER A 292 -28.80 -26.93 1.02
CA SER A 292 -30.19 -26.45 0.88
C SER A 292 -30.57 -25.19 1.66
N GLU A 293 -29.72 -24.59 2.50
CA GLU A 293 -30.19 -23.47 3.35
C GLU A 293 -29.34 -22.18 3.35
N LYS A 294 -28.26 -22.09 2.55
CA LYS A 294 -27.52 -20.82 2.35
C LYS A 294 -27.66 -20.22 0.94
N GLU A 295 -28.55 -20.77 0.12
CA GLU A 295 -28.73 -20.41 -1.30
C GLU A 295 -29.58 -19.15 -1.54
N ALA A 296 -30.15 -18.54 -0.49
CA ALA A 296 -31.18 -17.50 -0.64
C ALA A 296 -30.68 -16.06 -0.92
N ASN A 297 -29.37 -15.81 -1.01
CA ASN A 297 -28.82 -14.45 -1.22
C ASN A 297 -27.88 -14.30 -2.42
N TYR A 298 -27.87 -15.28 -3.33
CA TYR A 298 -27.14 -15.15 -4.60
C TYR A 298 -27.96 -14.40 -5.64
N SER A 299 -27.32 -13.41 -6.29
CA SER A 299 -27.86 -12.69 -7.45
C SER A 299 -28.37 -13.69 -8.51
N PRO A 300 -29.43 -13.38 -9.29
CA PRO A 300 -30.01 -14.29 -10.31
C PRO A 300 -29.02 -14.81 -11.36
N TYR A 301 -27.81 -14.22 -11.43
CA TYR A 301 -26.73 -14.63 -12.30
C TYR A 301 -25.95 -15.87 -11.82
N VAL A 302 -26.06 -16.28 -10.55
CA VAL A 302 -25.31 -17.42 -9.98
C VAL A 302 -26.25 -18.56 -9.54
N GLN A 303 -27.41 -18.66 -10.19
CA GLN A 303 -28.42 -19.69 -9.90
C GLN A 303 -28.46 -20.76 -11.00
N TRP A 304 -27.31 -21.25 -11.41
CA TRP A 304 -27.20 -22.45 -12.24
C TRP A 304 -26.42 -23.50 -11.45
N ARG A 305 -27.13 -24.54 -11.00
CA ARG A 305 -26.52 -25.62 -10.23
C ARG A 305 -25.42 -26.27 -11.05
N ARG A 306 -24.37 -26.75 -10.38
CA ARG A 306 -23.37 -27.68 -10.94
C ARG A 306 -24.05 -28.86 -11.65
N SER A 307 -25.28 -29.23 -11.23
CA SER A 307 -26.13 -30.22 -11.88
C SER A 307 -26.69 -29.78 -13.23
N ASP A 308 -27.06 -28.52 -13.44
CA ASP A 308 -27.86 -28.15 -14.63
C ASP A 308 -26.97 -27.94 -15.87
N LEU A 309 -25.75 -27.42 -15.68
CA LEU A 309 -24.73 -27.37 -16.74
C LEU A 309 -24.15 -28.76 -17.02
N CYS A 310 -23.85 -29.55 -15.97
CA CYS A 310 -23.40 -30.93 -16.16
C CYS A 310 -24.51 -31.82 -16.75
N LEU A 311 -25.78 -31.69 -16.37
CA LEU A 311 -26.86 -32.53 -16.90
C LEU A 311 -27.23 -32.14 -18.33
N SER A 312 -27.19 -30.86 -18.69
CA SER A 312 -27.38 -30.43 -20.08
C SER A 312 -26.21 -30.87 -20.97
N LEU A 313 -24.96 -30.82 -20.49
CA LEU A 313 -23.77 -31.33 -21.20
C LEU A 313 -23.60 -32.86 -21.13
N LEU A 314 -24.11 -33.53 -20.09
CA LEU A 314 -24.18 -35.00 -20.02
C LEU A 314 -25.28 -35.54 -20.96
N ASN A 315 -26.35 -34.77 -21.18
CA ASN A 315 -27.28 -34.99 -22.31
C ASN A 315 -26.64 -34.69 -23.68
N VAL A 316 -25.46 -34.07 -23.73
CA VAL A 316 -24.63 -33.96 -24.94
C VAL A 316 -23.71 -35.18 -25.09
N LYS A 317 -23.29 -35.83 -23.98
CA LYS A 317 -22.62 -37.15 -24.05
C LYS A 317 -23.53 -38.27 -24.58
N SER A 318 -24.85 -38.12 -24.52
CA SER A 318 -25.80 -39.04 -25.18
C SER A 318 -25.96 -38.80 -26.69
N TRP A 319 -25.20 -37.87 -27.28
CA TRP A 319 -25.11 -37.70 -28.74
C TRP A 319 -24.10 -38.65 -29.40
N THR A 320 -23.59 -39.64 -28.67
CA THR A 320 -23.09 -40.86 -29.29
C THR A 320 -24.26 -41.54 -29.98
N ILE A 321 -24.40 -41.23 -31.28
CA ILE A 321 -24.98 -42.06 -32.34
C ILE A 321 -26.33 -42.66 -31.94
N VAL A 322 -27.43 -42.08 -32.45
CA VAL A 322 -28.67 -42.84 -32.66
C VAL A 322 -28.34 -43.92 -33.69
N PRO A 323 -28.26 -45.22 -33.34
CA PRO A 323 -27.91 -46.28 -34.30
C PRO A 323 -29.09 -46.68 -35.19
N GLU A 324 -30.29 -46.14 -34.94
CA GLU A 324 -31.55 -46.60 -35.55
C GLU A 324 -31.90 -45.94 -36.90
N LEU A 325 -30.98 -45.18 -37.52
CA LEU A 325 -31.19 -44.60 -38.85
C LEU A 325 -30.35 -45.24 -39.96
N PHE A 326 -29.63 -46.34 -39.68
CA PHE A 326 -28.86 -47.10 -40.66
C PHE A 326 -29.24 -48.57 -40.67
N ASP A 327 -30.52 -48.85 -40.95
CA ASP A 327 -30.97 -50.18 -41.35
C ASP A 327 -31.45 -50.12 -42.80
N ASP A 328 -30.49 -49.97 -43.73
CA ASP A 328 -30.70 -50.33 -45.12
C ASP A 328 -29.37 -50.70 -45.78
N GLN A 329 -29.17 -52.01 -45.87
CA GLN A 329 -28.42 -52.79 -46.86
C GLN A 329 -27.07 -52.28 -47.39
N ASN A 330 -26.04 -53.08 -47.10
CA ASN A 330 -24.91 -53.42 -47.98
C ASN A 330 -24.23 -52.25 -48.71
N ILE A 331 -23.08 -51.81 -48.21
CA ILE A 331 -21.91 -51.47 -49.05
C ILE A 331 -20.64 -51.44 -48.19
N PHE A 332 -19.74 -52.36 -48.55
CA PHE A 332 -18.29 -52.35 -48.33
C PHE A 332 -17.68 -52.65 -46.95
N CYS A 333 -17.38 -53.95 -46.82
CA CYS A 333 -16.14 -54.45 -46.26
C CYS A 333 -14.88 -53.71 -46.77
N SER A 334 -13.80 -53.83 -45.98
CA SER A 334 -12.36 -53.67 -46.33
C SER A 334 -11.70 -52.34 -45.98
N LEU A 335 -11.01 -52.30 -44.83
CA LEU A 335 -9.53 -52.09 -44.68
C LEU A 335 -9.25 -51.70 -43.21
N LYS A 336 -8.95 -52.67 -42.32
CA LYS A 336 -7.64 -53.23 -41.94
C LYS A 336 -6.74 -52.30 -41.08
N ARG A 337 -6.49 -52.81 -39.87
CA ARG A 337 -5.27 -52.69 -39.02
C ARG A 337 -4.93 -51.35 -38.40
#